data_AF-A0A9D2MBP4-F1
#
_entry.id   AF-A0A9D2MBP4-F1
#
_cell.length_a   1.000
_cell.length_b   1.000
_cell.length_c   1.000
_cell.angle_alpha   90.00
_cell.angle_beta   90.00
_cell.angle_gamma   90.00
#
_symmetry.space_group_name_H-M   'P 1'
#
loop_
_entity.id
_entity.type
_entity.pdbx_description
1 polymer ?
#
loop_
_entity_poly.entity_id
_entity_poly.type
_entity_poly.pdbx_seq_one_letter_code
_entity_poly.pdbx_strand_id
1 'polypeptide(L)'
;MDTPEVSKRKVKIYVWKYDDGARGYAVRAKSEERSWLERQDYTSKRMIKQCLKKQEAADKEVREKKVEISGGLSSLIFRKQKELKDETDMLAGMQALLNSCGTTPDAQRDMLCLVASVLAGYCARKATKYYPHFLSPRQRRAPIITVKQAPYADLVLKRIMRSLALDSTQPNTLLIWDAPSFQYKYSPILPAKLWDENITDHAWMKLDGSKHRMLPQYRDTALMLYGWILRGKNCRRFQSINRWVSLVLYDFSPSKAIATPIELKGAALSFSSCDWDEDAVRSAVYRYAHYVYSNMTQHPQKWEEMLRKQFSRYDALIDSYNQNASVKRTAWERYWISMQLLALHLFLKACKKQDGLNPSKIGEVENQWFQILLPSCTLTDDTDFTEKENLLSSEQIQTMFENAICKILEENVPDKFYFDGQESRSGLLGDIRKAPTKQEDESDFALRITVKQLERLLDPYSDGKGGKWLYRQAESMVLPYMSPQKKIRIKATGKNESHAVALSLEKMKFLPESLLSQISALAGNTRTASESAR
;
A
#
# COMPACT_ATOMS: atom_id res chain seq x y z
N MET A 1 -3.17 56.77 20.00
CA MET A 1 -1.90 56.06 19.69
C MET A 1 -2.24 54.59 19.66
N ASP A 2 -2.51 54.06 18.48
CA ASP A 2 -2.75 52.63 18.29
C ASP A 2 -1.40 51.92 18.27
N THR A 3 -1.14 51.12 19.30
CA THR A 3 -0.04 50.15 19.29
C THR A 3 -0.28 49.16 18.15
N PRO A 4 0.68 48.96 17.23
CA PRO A 4 0.52 47.99 16.17
C PRO A 4 0.41 46.60 16.80
N GLU A 5 -0.69 45.88 16.54
CA GLU A 5 -0.81 44.46 16.88
C GLU A 5 0.40 43.71 16.30
N VAL A 6 1.29 43.26 17.18
CA VAL A 6 2.40 42.40 16.80
C VAL A 6 1.79 41.09 16.31
N SER A 7 1.69 40.92 14.98
CA SER A 7 1.08 39.72 14.41
C SER A 7 1.82 38.49 14.95
N LYS A 8 1.10 37.60 15.64
CA LYS A 8 1.69 36.39 16.23
C LYS A 8 2.43 35.59 15.17
N ARG A 9 3.67 35.20 15.46
CA ARG A 9 4.48 34.37 14.56
C ARG A 9 3.77 33.04 14.34
N LYS A 10 3.48 32.71 13.07
CA LYS A 10 2.76 31.48 12.71
C LYS A 10 3.72 30.30 12.56
N VAL A 11 3.42 29.20 13.25
CA VAL A 11 4.20 27.96 13.21
C VAL A 11 3.34 26.80 12.70
N LYS A 12 3.92 25.98 11.82
CA LYS A 12 3.34 24.71 11.38
C LYS A 12 4.07 23.56 12.05
N ILE A 13 3.32 22.61 12.61
CA ILE A 13 3.85 21.36 13.15
C ILE A 13 3.35 20.22 12.28
N TYR A 14 4.26 19.55 11.59
CA TYR A 14 3.98 18.35 10.82
C TYR A 14 4.09 17.15 11.74
N VAL A 15 3.12 16.24 11.71
CA VAL A 15 3.09 15.04 12.55
C VAL A 15 2.75 13.82 11.71
N TRP A 16 3.58 12.78 11.77
CA TRP A 16 3.33 11.48 11.14
C TRP A 16 3.31 10.33 12.16
N LYS A 17 2.80 9.18 11.73
CA LYS A 17 2.67 7.97 12.56
C LYS A 17 3.16 6.73 11.80
N TYR A 18 3.97 5.92 12.47
CA TYR A 18 4.47 4.62 12.00
C TYR A 18 3.56 3.46 12.42
N ASP A 19 3.74 2.29 11.80
CA ASP A 19 2.90 1.10 12.05
C ASP A 19 3.13 0.44 13.42
N ASP A 20 4.27 0.70 14.07
CA ASP A 20 4.53 0.30 15.45
C ASP A 20 3.83 1.24 16.47
N GLY A 21 3.19 2.31 16.00
CA GLY A 21 2.51 3.31 16.81
C GLY A 21 3.40 4.49 17.22
N ALA A 22 4.70 4.44 16.93
CA ALA A 22 5.58 5.59 17.10
C ALA A 22 5.18 6.73 16.16
N ARG A 23 5.66 7.93 16.48
CA ARG A 23 5.35 9.14 15.72
C ARG A 23 6.62 9.90 15.42
N GLY A 24 6.57 10.79 14.44
CA GLY A 24 7.58 11.83 14.26
C GLY A 24 6.92 13.18 14.09
N TYR A 25 7.69 14.24 14.31
CA TYR A 25 7.26 15.60 14.06
C TYR A 25 8.39 16.50 13.54
N ALA A 26 8.00 17.54 12.81
CA ALA A 26 8.87 18.62 12.37
C ALA A 26 8.17 19.98 12.51
N VAL A 27 8.88 20.96 13.05
CA VAL A 27 8.36 22.30 13.34
C VAL A 27 9.00 23.32 12.41
N ARG A 28 8.18 24.14 11.75
CA ARG A 28 8.64 25.21 10.86
C ARG A 28 7.92 26.52 11.13
N ALA A 29 8.67 27.61 11.22
CA ALA A 29 8.12 28.96 11.20
C ALA A 29 7.79 29.38 9.75
N LYS A 30 6.69 30.09 9.55
CA LYS A 30 6.37 30.65 8.21
C LYS A 30 7.34 31.73 7.75
N SER A 31 8.00 32.42 8.68
CA SER A 31 8.87 33.59 8.41
C SER A 31 10.31 33.23 8.04
N GLU A 32 10.74 31.98 8.24
CA GLU A 32 12.10 31.51 7.93
C GLU A 32 12.01 30.46 6.83
N GLU A 33 12.33 30.87 5.60
CA GLU A 33 12.17 29.99 4.44
C GLU A 33 13.13 28.77 4.43
N ARG A 34 14.15 28.71 5.29
CA ARG A 34 15.24 27.72 5.15
C ARG A 34 15.57 26.81 6.35
N SER A 35 15.06 27.05 7.57
CA SER A 35 15.45 26.28 8.78
C SER A 35 14.29 25.58 9.50
N TRP A 36 14.51 24.32 9.89
CA TRP A 36 13.63 23.58 10.82
C TRP A 36 13.93 24.04 12.26
N LEU A 37 12.90 24.42 13.01
CA LEU A 37 13.05 24.87 14.42
C LEU A 37 13.30 23.69 15.36
N GLU A 38 12.60 22.59 15.13
CA GLU A 38 12.66 21.39 15.96
C GLU A 38 12.23 20.20 15.11
N ARG A 39 12.89 19.05 15.27
CA ARG A 39 12.56 17.82 14.53
C ARG A 39 12.85 16.59 15.36
N GLN A 40 11.96 15.61 15.28
CA GLN A 40 12.17 14.30 15.88
C GLN A 40 11.50 13.21 15.05
N ASP A 41 12.29 12.25 14.56
CA ASP A 41 11.80 11.24 13.62
C ASP A 41 11.18 10.03 14.29
N TYR A 42 11.46 9.80 15.58
CA TYR A 42 10.91 8.67 16.33
C TYR A 42 10.67 9.08 17.77
N THR A 43 9.40 9.23 18.12
CA THR A 43 8.94 9.79 19.39
C THR A 43 7.55 9.29 19.79
N SER A 44 7.10 9.72 20.96
CA SER A 44 5.78 9.40 21.51
C SER A 44 4.76 10.51 21.28
N LYS A 45 3.48 10.17 21.41
CA LYS A 45 2.38 11.16 21.42
C LYS A 45 2.55 12.20 22.54
N ARG A 46 3.16 11.84 23.66
CA ARG A 46 3.40 12.74 24.81
C ARG A 46 4.40 13.84 24.44
N MET A 47 5.49 13.50 23.75
CA MET A 47 6.50 14.47 23.32
C MET A 47 5.92 15.48 22.32
N ILE A 48 5.08 15.02 21.39
CA ILE A 48 4.40 15.93 20.44
C ILE A 48 3.48 16.90 21.19
N LYS A 49 2.73 16.43 22.19
CA LYS A 49 1.91 17.31 23.04
C LYS A 49 2.75 18.34 23.81
N GLN A 50 3.92 17.94 24.29
CA GLN A 50 4.85 18.87 24.96
C GLN A 50 5.39 19.91 23.98
N CYS A 51 5.73 19.50 22.74
CA CYS A 51 6.14 20.43 21.69
C CYS A 51 5.03 21.43 21.34
N LEU A 52 3.78 20.96 21.18
CA LEU A 52 2.61 21.81 20.95
C LEU A 52 2.46 22.87 22.05
N LYS A 53 2.43 22.44 23.32
CA LYS A 53 2.34 23.34 24.48
C LYS A 53 3.49 24.35 24.53
N LYS A 54 4.72 23.91 24.21
CA LYS A 54 5.90 24.78 24.16
C LYS A 54 5.77 25.87 23.09
N GLN A 55 5.21 25.55 21.92
CA GLN A 55 5.00 26.56 20.87
C GLN A 55 3.83 27.50 21.21
N GLU A 56 2.75 26.99 21.79
CA GLU A 56 1.60 27.80 22.24
C GLU A 56 2.00 28.77 23.36
N ALA A 57 2.78 28.33 24.35
CA ALA A 57 3.28 29.17 25.44
C ALA A 57 4.24 30.27 24.98
N ALA A 58 4.84 30.13 23.79
CA ALA A 58 5.69 31.14 23.16
C ALA A 58 4.90 32.17 22.33
N ASP A 59 3.59 32.29 22.56
CA ASP A 59 2.63 33.16 21.88
C ASP A 59 2.61 33.04 20.34
N LYS A 60 2.81 31.82 19.84
CA LYS A 60 2.78 31.50 18.40
C LYS A 60 1.41 30.96 18.00
N GLU A 61 0.94 31.34 16.81
CA GLU A 61 -0.23 30.70 16.20
C GLU A 61 0.18 29.34 15.64
N VAL A 62 -0.23 28.25 16.30
CA VAL A 62 0.17 26.89 15.95
C VAL A 62 -0.86 26.22 15.04
N ARG A 63 -0.39 25.69 13.90
CA ARG A 63 -1.19 24.85 13.01
C ARG A 63 -0.60 23.45 12.91
N GLU A 64 -1.31 22.47 13.47
CA GLU A 64 -0.97 21.05 13.27
C GLU A 64 -1.35 20.60 11.85
N LYS A 65 -0.43 19.91 11.18
CA LYS A 65 -0.62 19.22 9.91
C LYS A 65 -0.30 17.74 10.10
N LYS A 66 -1.31 16.89 9.98
CA LYS A 66 -1.11 15.44 9.96
C LYS A 66 -0.57 15.03 8.60
N VAL A 67 0.45 14.18 8.63
CA VAL A 67 1.12 13.62 7.47
C VAL A 67 0.87 12.13 7.49
N GLU A 68 0.31 11.62 6.39
CA GLU A 68 0.10 10.20 6.20
C GLU A 68 1.28 9.60 5.45
N ILE A 69 1.89 8.57 6.04
CA ILE A 69 2.84 7.72 5.33
C ILE A 69 2.02 6.68 4.60
N SER A 70 1.87 6.85 3.29
CA SER A 70 1.21 5.93 2.37
C SER A 70 2.20 4.87 1.86
N GLY A 71 1.69 3.77 1.32
CA GLY A 71 2.50 2.66 0.78
C GLY A 71 1.86 1.30 1.02
N GLY A 72 2.39 0.28 0.36
CA GLY A 72 1.86 -1.09 0.37
C GLY A 72 1.29 -1.49 -0.97
N LEU A 73 0.56 -2.62 -1.01
CA LEU A 73 0.10 -3.22 -2.29
C LEU A 73 -0.73 -2.27 -3.16
N SER A 74 -1.55 -1.41 -2.57
CA SER A 74 -2.34 -0.43 -3.33
C SER A 74 -1.43 0.46 -4.19
N SER A 75 -0.27 0.86 -3.68
CA SER A 75 0.65 1.75 -4.42
C SER A 75 1.35 1.05 -5.58
N LEU A 76 1.44 -0.29 -5.56
CA LEU A 76 2.02 -1.07 -6.65
C LEU A 76 1.10 -1.14 -7.86
N ILE A 77 -0.21 -1.30 -7.62
CA ILE A 77 -1.19 -1.64 -8.66
C ILE A 77 -1.54 -0.45 -9.55
N PHE A 78 -1.50 0.75 -8.98
CA PHE A 78 -1.82 1.98 -9.71
C PHE A 78 -0.60 2.66 -10.34
N ARG A 79 0.59 2.06 -10.19
CA ARG A 79 1.74 2.42 -11.04
C ARG A 79 1.48 1.80 -12.41
N LYS A 80 1.32 2.64 -13.45
CA LYS A 80 1.55 2.20 -14.84
C LYS A 80 3.01 1.75 -14.93
N GLN A 81 3.29 0.46 -14.67
CA GLN A 81 4.57 -0.08 -15.07
C GLN A 81 4.57 -0.10 -16.60
N LYS A 82 5.60 0.53 -17.18
CA LYS A 82 5.88 0.39 -18.61
C LYS A 82 6.01 -1.12 -18.88
N GLU A 83 5.05 -1.65 -19.62
CA GLU A 83 5.09 -2.94 -20.32
C GLU A 83 5.71 -4.08 -19.50
N LEU A 84 4.93 -4.62 -18.58
CA LEU A 84 5.16 -6.01 -18.15
C LEU A 84 4.92 -6.89 -19.39
N LYS A 85 5.84 -7.80 -19.72
CA LYS A 85 5.63 -8.77 -20.79
C LYS A 85 4.41 -9.63 -20.44
N ASP A 86 3.33 -9.47 -21.20
CA ASP A 86 2.07 -10.17 -20.94
C ASP A 86 2.18 -11.69 -21.10
N GLU A 87 3.21 -12.17 -21.80
CA GLU A 87 3.40 -13.58 -22.17
C GLU A 87 4.28 -14.39 -21.19
N THR A 88 4.66 -13.85 -20.03
CA THR A 88 5.60 -14.55 -19.15
C THR A 88 4.89 -15.53 -18.22
N ASP A 89 5.13 -16.84 -18.39
CA ASP A 89 4.69 -17.91 -17.49
C ASP A 89 5.25 -17.70 -16.08
N MET A 90 4.35 -17.47 -15.12
CA MET A 90 4.74 -17.11 -13.75
C MET A 90 5.47 -18.26 -13.06
N LEU A 91 5.00 -19.48 -13.27
CA LEU A 91 5.54 -20.66 -12.62
C LEU A 91 6.92 -21.00 -13.18
N ALA A 92 7.09 -20.95 -14.50
CA ALA A 92 8.37 -21.23 -15.15
C ALA A 92 9.46 -20.25 -14.70
N GLY A 93 9.17 -18.95 -14.65
CA GLY A 93 10.11 -17.94 -14.17
C GLY A 93 10.52 -18.17 -12.71
N MET A 94 9.56 -18.48 -11.85
CA MET A 94 9.84 -18.77 -10.44
C MET A 94 10.62 -20.08 -10.26
N GLN A 95 10.31 -21.12 -11.03
CA GLN A 95 11.04 -22.39 -11.02
C GLN A 95 12.48 -22.21 -11.50
N ALA A 96 12.73 -21.40 -12.53
CA ALA A 96 14.08 -21.08 -13.00
C ALA A 96 14.91 -20.42 -11.89
N LEU A 97 14.33 -19.48 -11.13
CA LEU A 97 14.97 -18.89 -9.95
C LEU A 97 15.25 -19.95 -8.87
N LEU A 98 14.26 -20.77 -8.51
CA LEU A 98 14.41 -21.78 -7.46
C LEU A 98 15.48 -22.83 -7.82
N ASN A 99 15.51 -23.25 -9.10
CA ASN A 99 16.46 -24.23 -9.62
C ASN A 99 17.85 -23.65 -9.89
N SER A 100 18.02 -22.33 -9.78
CA SER A 100 19.32 -21.69 -9.99
C SER A 100 20.31 -21.96 -8.85
N CYS A 101 19.84 -22.39 -7.67
CA CYS A 101 20.72 -22.80 -6.58
C CYS A 101 21.16 -24.26 -6.78
N GLY A 102 22.34 -24.61 -6.26
CA GLY A 102 22.95 -25.93 -6.46
C GLY A 102 21.99 -27.10 -6.19
N THR A 103 22.30 -28.27 -6.76
CA THR A 103 21.41 -29.45 -6.77
C THR A 103 21.25 -30.17 -5.43
N THR A 104 21.82 -29.64 -4.34
CA THR A 104 21.72 -30.27 -3.03
C THR A 104 20.37 -29.98 -2.37
N PRO A 105 19.78 -30.92 -1.61
CA PRO A 105 18.53 -30.69 -0.89
C PRO A 105 18.59 -29.48 0.07
N ASP A 106 19.76 -29.25 0.69
CA ASP A 106 20.01 -28.10 1.56
C ASP A 106 19.92 -26.77 0.82
N ALA A 107 20.53 -26.68 -0.37
CA ALA A 107 20.52 -25.45 -1.17
C ALA A 107 19.12 -25.14 -1.71
N GLN A 108 18.42 -26.17 -2.20
CA GLN A 108 17.02 -26.05 -2.65
C GLN A 108 16.11 -25.56 -1.53
N ARG A 109 16.26 -26.13 -0.33
CA ARG A 109 15.50 -25.68 0.85
C ARG A 109 15.84 -24.25 1.25
N ASP A 110 17.11 -23.87 1.29
CA ASP A 110 17.51 -22.52 1.68
C ASP A 110 17.01 -21.46 0.67
N MET A 111 17.06 -21.79 -0.63
CA MET A 111 16.50 -20.93 -1.69
C MET A 111 14.98 -20.82 -1.60
N LEU A 112 14.27 -21.94 -1.47
CA LEU A 112 12.81 -21.90 -1.32
C LEU A 112 12.41 -21.13 -0.05
N CYS A 113 13.13 -21.34 1.07
CA CYS A 113 12.94 -20.58 2.30
C CYS A 113 13.10 -19.08 2.08
N LEU A 114 14.14 -18.65 1.37
CA LEU A 114 14.38 -17.24 1.04
C LEU A 114 13.25 -16.66 0.19
N VAL A 115 12.95 -17.31 -0.94
CA VAL A 115 11.93 -16.87 -1.90
C VAL A 115 10.55 -16.79 -1.23
N ALA A 116 10.13 -17.85 -0.54
CA ALA A 116 8.85 -17.90 0.16
C ALA A 116 8.76 -16.82 1.25
N SER A 117 9.85 -16.57 1.98
CA SER A 117 9.88 -15.52 3.00
C SER A 117 9.75 -14.13 2.39
N VAL A 118 10.40 -13.88 1.25
CA VAL A 118 10.28 -12.62 0.52
C VAL A 118 8.85 -12.42 0.02
N LEU A 119 8.25 -13.46 -0.58
CA LEU A 119 6.85 -13.43 -1.03
C LEU A 119 5.86 -13.21 0.14
N ALA A 120 6.12 -13.77 1.31
CA ALA A 120 5.30 -13.56 2.50
C ALA A 120 5.19 -12.09 2.91
N GLY A 121 6.16 -11.25 2.52
CA GLY A 121 6.14 -9.80 2.74
C GLY A 121 4.90 -9.13 2.13
N TYR A 122 4.40 -9.63 1.01
CA TYR A 122 3.23 -9.08 0.31
C TYR A 122 1.89 -9.42 0.99
N CYS A 123 1.81 -10.51 1.77
CA CYS A 123 0.56 -10.94 2.41
C CYS A 123 0.53 -10.79 3.94
N ALA A 124 1.69 -10.67 4.61
CA ALA A 124 1.84 -10.72 6.06
C ALA A 124 0.93 -9.76 6.84
N ARG A 125 0.84 -8.49 6.44
CA ARG A 125 0.06 -7.47 7.18
C ARG A 125 -1.41 -7.85 7.35
N LYS A 126 -1.94 -8.65 6.42
CA LYS A 126 -3.35 -8.95 6.29
C LYS A 126 -3.64 -10.37 6.75
N ALA A 127 -2.75 -11.31 6.43
CA ALA A 127 -2.85 -12.69 6.87
C ALA A 127 -2.71 -12.85 8.39
N THR A 128 -1.80 -12.10 9.01
CA THR A 128 -1.41 -12.32 10.41
C THR A 128 -2.50 -12.05 11.46
N LYS A 129 -3.58 -11.37 11.07
CA LYS A 129 -4.77 -11.23 11.92
C LYS A 129 -5.49 -12.56 12.12
N TYR A 130 -5.41 -13.45 11.15
CA TYR A 130 -6.10 -14.72 11.09
C TYR A 130 -5.20 -15.90 11.49
N TYR A 131 -3.95 -15.63 11.84
CA TYR A 131 -3.05 -16.64 12.38
C TYR A 131 -3.53 -17.09 13.78
N PRO A 132 -3.80 -18.40 13.97
CA PRO A 132 -4.58 -18.94 15.09
C PRO A 132 -3.72 -19.16 16.36
N HIS A 133 -3.06 -18.12 16.86
CA HIS A 133 -2.36 -18.07 18.16
C HIS A 133 -0.85 -18.40 18.13
N PHE A 134 -0.19 -18.57 19.28
CA PHE A 134 1.27 -18.61 19.53
C PHE A 134 2.03 -17.28 19.68
N LEU A 135 1.69 -16.22 18.93
CA LEU A 135 2.40 -14.93 19.02
C LEU A 135 1.49 -13.77 19.40
N SER A 136 1.99 -12.87 20.26
CA SER A 136 1.29 -11.63 20.60
C SER A 136 1.14 -10.74 19.36
N PRO A 137 0.11 -9.86 19.30
CA PRO A 137 -0.08 -8.97 18.17
C PRO A 137 1.11 -8.07 17.83
N ARG A 138 2.03 -7.83 18.79
CA ARG A 138 3.26 -7.05 18.56
C ARG A 138 4.40 -7.88 17.98
N GLN A 139 4.38 -9.20 18.20
CA GLN A 139 5.35 -10.13 17.64
C GLN A 139 5.01 -10.51 16.20
N ARG A 140 3.72 -10.60 15.84
CA ARG A 140 3.30 -10.91 14.46
C ARG A 140 3.82 -9.88 13.47
N ARG A 141 4.60 -10.30 12.49
CA ARG A 141 5.30 -9.45 11.51
C ARG A 141 5.66 -10.26 10.26
N ALA A 142 6.07 -9.62 9.19
CA ALA A 142 6.67 -10.33 8.07
C ALA A 142 8.04 -10.96 8.47
N PRO A 143 8.45 -12.07 7.83
CA PRO A 143 9.68 -12.80 8.14
C PRO A 143 10.94 -11.92 8.23
N ILE A 144 11.83 -12.24 9.17
CA ILE A 144 13.20 -11.72 9.20
C ILE A 144 14.12 -12.88 8.82
N ILE A 145 14.98 -12.65 7.83
CA ILE A 145 15.98 -13.60 7.35
C ILE A 145 17.35 -12.99 7.62
N THR A 146 18.25 -13.75 8.23
CA THR A 146 19.66 -13.39 8.34
C THR A 146 20.48 -14.32 7.45
N VAL A 147 21.28 -13.74 6.56
CA VAL A 147 22.15 -14.48 5.65
C VAL A 147 23.58 -14.30 6.11
N LYS A 148 24.23 -15.41 6.47
CA LYS A 148 25.65 -15.39 6.88
C LYS A 148 26.53 -15.00 5.69
N GLN A 149 27.59 -14.26 5.95
CA GLN A 149 28.54 -13.85 4.91
C GLN A 149 29.19 -15.09 4.28
N ALA A 150 29.34 -15.07 2.95
CA ALA A 150 30.07 -16.06 2.17
C ALA A 150 30.53 -15.42 0.83
N PRO A 151 31.56 -15.95 0.17
CA PRO A 151 32.01 -15.46 -1.14
C PRO A 151 30.87 -15.43 -2.16
N TYR A 152 30.76 -14.34 -2.91
CA TYR A 152 29.75 -14.10 -3.96
C TYR A 152 28.27 -14.07 -3.51
N ALA A 153 27.97 -14.46 -2.27
CA ALA A 153 26.59 -14.54 -1.77
C ALA A 153 25.88 -13.18 -1.77
N ASP A 154 26.60 -12.06 -1.61
CA ASP A 154 25.99 -10.73 -1.64
C ASP A 154 25.52 -10.33 -3.04
N LEU A 155 26.27 -10.69 -4.09
CA LEU A 155 25.92 -10.42 -5.49
C LEU A 155 24.70 -11.23 -5.91
N VAL A 156 24.70 -12.53 -5.57
CA VAL A 156 23.57 -13.43 -5.82
C VAL A 156 22.33 -12.92 -5.08
N LEU A 157 22.46 -12.60 -3.79
CA LEU A 157 21.35 -12.10 -2.98
C LEU A 157 20.81 -10.76 -3.51
N LYS A 158 21.66 -9.83 -3.95
CA LYS A 158 21.24 -8.60 -4.63
C LYS A 158 20.41 -8.91 -5.88
N ARG A 159 20.84 -9.88 -6.70
CA ARG A 159 20.13 -10.29 -7.92
C ARG A 159 18.74 -10.83 -7.58
N ILE A 160 18.67 -11.79 -6.64
CA ILE A 160 17.40 -12.37 -6.14
C ILE A 160 16.47 -11.26 -5.65
N MET A 161 16.99 -10.33 -4.84
CA MET A 161 16.20 -9.25 -4.26
C MET A 161 15.74 -8.23 -5.32
N ARG A 162 16.49 -8.00 -6.40
CA ARG A 162 16.03 -7.16 -7.53
C ARG A 162 14.91 -7.82 -8.32
N SER A 163 14.96 -9.14 -8.46
CA SER A 163 13.88 -9.92 -9.08
C SER A 163 12.62 -9.94 -8.21
N LEU A 164 12.77 -10.10 -6.89
CA LEU A 164 11.62 -10.35 -6.00
C LEU A 164 11.06 -9.12 -5.29
N ALA A 165 11.86 -8.08 -5.00
CA ALA A 165 11.42 -6.93 -4.22
C ALA A 165 10.83 -5.83 -5.12
N LEU A 166 9.54 -5.59 -4.96
CA LEU A 166 8.83 -4.52 -5.64
C LEU A 166 8.86 -3.25 -4.80
N ASP A 167 9.01 -2.12 -5.47
CA ASP A 167 8.94 -0.82 -4.80
C ASP A 167 7.48 -0.44 -4.53
N SER A 168 6.98 -0.79 -3.34
CA SER A 168 5.62 -0.53 -2.86
C SER A 168 5.44 0.87 -2.23
N THR A 169 6.39 1.77 -2.43
CA THR A 169 6.24 3.18 -2.07
C THR A 169 5.33 3.89 -3.08
N GLN A 170 4.65 4.97 -2.71
CA GLN A 170 3.92 5.75 -3.72
C GLN A 170 4.91 6.38 -4.72
N PRO A 171 4.65 6.27 -6.04
CA PRO A 171 5.44 6.96 -7.05
C PRO A 171 5.22 8.48 -6.97
N ASN A 172 6.23 9.21 -7.41
CA ASN A 172 6.36 10.67 -7.55
C ASN A 172 5.35 11.35 -8.51
N THR A 173 4.13 10.85 -8.69
CA THR A 173 3.19 11.36 -9.71
C THR A 173 1.84 11.74 -9.14
N LEU A 174 1.84 12.60 -8.12
CA LEU A 174 0.77 13.58 -7.99
C LEU A 174 1.18 14.80 -8.83
N LEU A 175 1.08 14.68 -10.15
CA LEU A 175 0.83 15.87 -10.97
C LEU A 175 -0.68 16.02 -10.92
N ILE A 176 -1.19 16.97 -10.15
CA ILE A 176 -2.31 17.84 -10.49
C ILE A 176 -2.53 18.83 -9.32
N TRP A 177 -2.19 20.09 -9.60
CA TRP A 177 -2.85 21.32 -9.13
C TRP A 177 -2.96 21.51 -7.60
N ASP A 178 -2.12 22.41 -7.10
CA ASP A 178 -1.96 22.83 -5.71
C ASP A 178 -1.61 21.71 -4.71
N ALA A 179 -0.29 21.45 -4.70
CA ALA A 179 0.55 20.86 -3.67
C ALA A 179 0.33 19.39 -3.28
N PRO A 180 0.98 18.45 -3.98
CA PRO A 180 1.52 17.26 -3.35
C PRO A 180 2.91 17.64 -2.82
N SER A 181 2.93 18.15 -1.59
CA SER A 181 4.19 18.55 -0.94
C SER A 181 5.10 17.36 -0.63
N PHE A 182 4.71 16.12 -0.95
CA PHE A 182 5.31 14.88 -0.47
C PHE A 182 5.81 14.01 -1.62
N GLN A 183 7.11 13.74 -1.63
CA GLN A 183 7.81 12.83 -2.54
C GLN A 183 8.74 11.97 -1.69
N TYR A 184 8.71 10.65 -1.85
CA TYR A 184 9.61 9.70 -1.22
C TYR A 184 10.00 8.63 -2.25
N LYS A 185 11.27 8.22 -2.26
CA LYS A 185 11.78 7.14 -3.09
C LYS A 185 12.64 6.25 -2.20
N TYR A 186 12.13 5.07 -1.84
CA TYR A 186 12.91 4.12 -1.06
C TYR A 186 13.50 3.04 -1.98
N SER A 187 14.75 2.66 -1.71
CA SER A 187 15.39 1.54 -2.40
C SER A 187 14.98 0.22 -1.74
N PRO A 188 14.71 -0.87 -2.49
CA PRO A 188 14.47 -2.20 -1.93
C PRO A 188 15.76 -2.86 -1.42
N ILE A 189 16.92 -2.24 -1.63
CA ILE A 189 18.23 -2.70 -1.15
C ILE A 189 18.94 -1.49 -0.51
N LEU A 190 19.36 -1.62 0.75
CA LEU A 190 20.16 -0.61 1.44
C LEU A 190 21.53 -1.17 1.91
N PRO A 191 22.63 -0.41 1.73
CA PRO A 191 22.63 0.92 1.14
C PRO A 191 22.32 0.90 -0.38
N ALA A 192 21.81 2.02 -0.89
CA ALA A 192 21.58 2.15 -2.32
C ALA A 192 22.89 2.47 -3.07
N LYS A 193 23.86 3.06 -2.37
CA LYS A 193 25.20 3.40 -2.87
C LYS A 193 26.26 2.98 -1.86
N LEU A 194 27.46 2.66 -2.35
CA LEU A 194 28.55 2.14 -1.51
C LEU A 194 28.98 3.10 -0.38
N TRP A 195 28.78 4.40 -0.56
CA TRP A 195 29.15 5.44 0.39
C TRP A 195 28.00 5.89 1.30
N ASP A 196 26.85 5.22 1.29
CA ASP A 196 25.80 5.56 2.26
C ASP A 196 26.26 5.09 3.64
N GLU A 197 26.09 5.93 4.66
CA GLU A 197 26.52 5.61 6.02
C GLU A 197 25.33 5.23 6.90
N ASN A 198 24.13 5.74 6.56
CA ASN A 198 22.94 5.63 7.38
C ASN A 198 21.72 5.16 6.57
N ILE A 199 20.85 4.38 7.22
CA ILE A 199 19.53 3.99 6.68
C ILE A 199 18.63 5.18 6.29
N THR A 200 18.94 6.39 6.77
CA THR A 200 18.17 7.61 6.49
C THR A 200 18.69 8.40 5.29
N ASP A 201 19.83 8.01 4.69
CA ASP A 201 20.48 8.80 3.64
C ASP A 201 19.63 8.91 2.37
N HIS A 202 18.84 7.88 2.07
CA HIS A 202 17.90 7.86 0.94
C HIS A 202 16.43 8.01 1.36
N ALA A 203 16.18 8.20 2.65
CA ALA A 203 14.84 8.32 3.18
C ALA A 203 14.53 9.76 3.58
N TRP A 204 13.88 10.46 2.68
CA TRP A 204 13.46 11.83 2.89
C TRP A 204 12.00 12.03 2.51
N MET A 205 11.40 13.01 3.18
CA MET A 205 10.07 13.51 2.91
C MET A 205 10.19 15.00 2.57
N LYS A 206 9.58 15.43 1.47
CA LYS A 206 9.46 16.85 1.16
C LYS A 206 8.33 17.44 2.03
N LEU A 207 8.57 18.58 2.66
CA LEU A 207 7.64 19.31 3.52
C LEU A 207 7.73 20.79 3.19
N ASP A 208 6.67 21.36 2.59
CA ASP A 208 6.65 22.74 2.10
C ASP A 208 7.92 23.07 1.27
N GLY A 209 8.27 22.21 0.31
CA GLY A 209 9.43 22.41 -0.57
C GLY A 209 10.78 21.90 -0.04
N SER A 210 10.93 21.72 1.28
CA SER A 210 12.20 21.37 1.92
C SER A 210 12.29 19.87 2.22
N LYS A 211 13.44 19.25 1.99
CA LYS A 211 13.67 17.83 2.32
C LYS A 211 13.90 17.66 3.82
N HIS A 212 13.20 16.69 4.39
CA HIS A 212 13.32 16.25 5.78
C HIS A 212 13.73 14.77 5.79
N ARG A 213 14.91 14.45 6.31
CA ARG A 213 15.35 13.05 6.46
C ARG A 213 14.51 12.37 7.55
N MET A 214 14.16 11.11 7.36
CA MET A 214 13.36 10.35 8.31
C MET A 214 13.72 8.88 8.31
N LEU A 215 13.25 8.13 9.31
CA LEU A 215 13.31 6.67 9.26
C LEU A 215 12.36 6.16 8.17
N PRO A 216 12.85 5.36 7.19
CA PRO A 216 12.00 4.87 6.12
C PRO A 216 10.99 3.84 6.64
N GLN A 217 9.79 3.89 6.08
CA GLN A 217 8.73 2.91 6.33
C GLN A 217 8.28 2.30 5.01
N TYR A 218 8.51 1.01 4.89
CA TYR A 218 8.08 0.13 3.82
C TYR A 218 6.87 -0.67 4.27
N ARG A 219 6.02 -1.11 3.34
CA ARG A 219 4.85 -1.95 3.62
C ARG A 219 4.65 -2.96 2.49
N ASP A 220 4.15 -4.14 2.85
CA ASP A 220 3.68 -5.16 1.91
C ASP A 220 4.70 -5.44 0.78
N THR A 221 5.97 -5.65 1.15
CA THR A 221 7.10 -5.91 0.23
C THR A 221 8.25 -6.59 0.99
N ALA A 222 9.43 -6.68 0.38
CA ALA A 222 10.68 -7.10 1.01
C ALA A 222 11.76 -6.03 0.89
N LEU A 223 12.75 -6.11 1.78
CA LEU A 223 13.87 -5.18 1.86
C LEU A 223 15.15 -5.93 2.24
N MET A 224 16.20 -5.74 1.45
CA MET A 224 17.54 -6.21 1.76
C MET A 224 18.35 -5.12 2.47
N LEU A 225 19.04 -5.48 3.54
CA LEU A 225 19.89 -4.59 4.33
C LEU A 225 21.24 -5.25 4.56
N TYR A 226 22.31 -4.50 4.33
CA TYR A 226 23.63 -4.88 4.83
C TYR A 226 23.74 -4.60 6.32
N GLY A 227 24.27 -5.53 7.11
CA GLY A 227 24.25 -5.42 8.56
C GLY A 227 24.97 -4.19 9.11
N TRP A 228 25.99 -3.70 8.40
CA TRP A 228 26.74 -2.52 8.78
C TRP A 228 25.93 -1.21 8.70
N ILE A 229 24.84 -1.13 7.93
CA ILE A 229 23.98 0.06 7.85
C ILE A 229 23.05 0.19 9.07
N LEU A 230 22.84 -0.93 9.79
CA LEU A 230 21.95 -1.02 10.96
C LEU A 230 22.74 -0.91 12.28
N ARG A 231 23.26 0.29 12.60
CA ARG A 231 23.99 0.55 13.85
C ARG A 231 23.13 1.23 14.93
N GLY A 232 23.44 0.95 16.19
CA GLY A 232 22.89 1.65 17.36
C GLY A 232 21.37 1.54 17.54
N LYS A 233 20.76 2.59 18.14
CA LYS A 233 19.32 2.65 18.46
C LYS A 233 18.43 2.63 17.20
N ASN A 234 18.97 3.01 16.05
CA ASN A 234 18.24 3.05 14.78
C ASN A 234 17.93 1.65 14.26
N CYS A 235 18.76 0.65 14.56
CA CYS A 235 18.54 -0.74 14.16
C CYS A 235 17.20 -1.29 14.68
N ARG A 236 16.99 -1.27 16.01
CA ARG A 236 15.73 -1.75 16.61
C ARG A 236 14.53 -0.91 16.18
N ARG A 237 14.67 0.42 16.12
CA ARG A 237 13.58 1.32 15.67
C ARG A 237 13.16 1.00 14.24
N PHE A 238 14.12 0.83 13.35
CA PHE A 238 13.87 0.51 11.95
C PHE A 238 13.13 -0.82 11.80
N GLN A 239 13.59 -1.88 12.49
CA GLN A 239 12.94 -3.19 12.47
C GLN A 239 11.53 -3.17 13.07
N SER A 240 11.26 -2.32 14.06
CA SER A 240 9.91 -2.14 14.65
C SER A 240 8.96 -1.46 13.68
N ILE A 241 9.38 -0.35 13.08
CA ILE A 241 8.59 0.43 12.11
C ILE A 241 8.20 -0.44 10.91
N ASN A 242 9.15 -1.24 10.42
CA ASN A 242 9.03 -2.06 9.22
C ASN A 242 8.59 -3.49 9.54
N ARG A 243 7.58 -3.65 10.39
CA ARG A 243 7.03 -4.96 10.77
C ARG A 243 6.28 -5.68 9.65
N TRP A 244 5.89 -5.00 8.58
CA TRP A 244 5.11 -5.57 7.49
C TRP A 244 5.93 -5.81 6.23
N VAL A 245 7.24 -5.94 6.39
CA VAL A 245 8.21 -6.09 5.31
C VAL A 245 9.10 -7.26 5.65
N SER A 246 9.31 -8.15 4.67
CA SER A 246 10.27 -9.24 4.84
C SER A 246 11.67 -8.65 4.82
N LEU A 247 12.38 -8.75 5.94
CA LEU A 247 13.72 -8.17 6.10
C LEU A 247 14.78 -9.22 5.82
N VAL A 248 15.56 -9.02 4.76
CA VAL A 248 16.72 -9.84 4.44
C VAL A 248 17.98 -9.12 4.90
N LEU A 249 18.58 -9.60 5.97
CA LEU A 249 19.72 -8.99 6.65
C LEU A 249 21.01 -9.75 6.29
N TYR A 250 21.83 -9.18 5.42
CA TYR A 250 23.10 -9.77 5.00
C TYR A 250 24.23 -9.37 5.95
N ASP A 251 25.08 -10.32 6.35
CA ASP A 251 26.16 -10.09 7.31
C ASP A 251 25.67 -9.41 8.60
N PHE A 252 24.64 -10.01 9.20
CA PHE A 252 23.97 -9.47 10.38
C PHE A 252 23.89 -10.52 11.48
N SER A 253 24.23 -10.10 12.70
CA SER A 253 24.18 -10.99 13.87
C SER A 253 22.72 -11.28 14.26
N PRO A 254 22.29 -12.56 14.36
CA PRO A 254 20.93 -12.93 14.75
C PRO A 254 20.47 -12.32 16.08
N SER A 255 21.38 -12.12 17.04
CA SER A 255 21.09 -11.53 18.36
C SER A 255 20.66 -10.05 18.28
N LYS A 256 20.94 -9.37 17.16
CA LYS A 256 20.52 -7.98 16.92
C LYS A 256 19.14 -7.89 16.25
N ALA A 257 18.56 -9.02 15.82
CA ALA A 257 17.22 -9.05 15.27
C ALA A 257 16.19 -8.87 16.39
N ILE A 258 15.08 -8.19 16.10
CA ILE A 258 14.02 -7.94 17.08
C ILE A 258 13.12 -9.16 17.33
N ALA A 259 13.23 -10.19 16.48
CA ALA A 259 12.57 -11.48 16.59
C ALA A 259 13.56 -12.57 16.12
N THR A 260 13.33 -13.81 16.52
CA THR A 260 14.13 -14.96 16.07
C THR A 260 14.11 -15.02 14.53
N PRO A 261 15.24 -14.79 13.85
CA PRO A 261 15.27 -14.78 12.39
C PRO A 261 15.35 -16.21 11.83
N ILE A 262 14.97 -16.36 10.56
CA ILE A 262 15.36 -17.52 9.75
C ILE A 262 16.84 -17.34 9.40
N GLU A 263 17.68 -18.29 9.81
CA GLU A 263 19.11 -18.27 9.48
C GLU A 263 19.39 -19.06 8.21
N LEU A 264 19.97 -18.40 7.21
CA LEU A 264 20.45 -19.04 5.98
C LEU A 264 21.98 -19.03 5.91
N LYS A 265 22.54 -20.13 5.42
CA LYS A 265 23.98 -20.23 5.15
C LYS A 265 24.27 -19.51 3.83
N GLY A 266 25.09 -18.45 3.86
CA GLY A 266 25.47 -17.75 2.62
C GLY A 266 26.10 -18.66 1.57
N ALA A 267 26.80 -19.72 2.01
CA ALA A 267 27.42 -20.70 1.12
C ALA A 267 26.42 -21.41 0.19
N ALA A 268 25.15 -21.56 0.59
CA ALA A 268 24.12 -22.12 -0.28
C ALA A 268 23.83 -21.24 -1.50
N LEU A 269 24.04 -19.92 -1.37
CA LEU A 269 23.86 -18.96 -2.47
C LEU A 269 25.10 -18.86 -3.36
N SER A 270 26.28 -19.19 -2.86
CA SER A 270 27.56 -19.09 -3.60
C SER A 270 27.63 -19.96 -4.85
N PHE A 271 26.81 -21.02 -4.93
CA PHE A 271 26.75 -21.94 -6.07
C PHE A 271 25.61 -21.62 -7.05
N SER A 272 24.98 -20.46 -6.92
CA SER A 272 23.88 -20.11 -7.81
C SER A 272 24.37 -19.80 -9.22
N SER A 273 23.74 -20.40 -10.24
CA SER A 273 24.08 -20.15 -11.64
C SER A 273 23.71 -18.74 -12.11
N CYS A 274 22.76 -18.08 -11.43
CA CYS A 274 22.26 -16.75 -11.78
C CYS A 274 21.58 -16.64 -13.16
N ASP A 275 21.21 -17.75 -13.78
CA ASP A 275 20.72 -17.79 -15.17
C ASP A 275 19.22 -17.48 -15.35
N TRP A 276 18.50 -17.10 -14.30
CA TRP A 276 17.09 -16.73 -14.43
C TRP A 276 16.93 -15.33 -15.05
N ASP A 277 15.82 -15.13 -15.75
CA ASP A 277 15.38 -13.82 -16.23
C ASP A 277 14.82 -13.00 -15.05
N GLU A 278 15.52 -11.94 -14.65
CA GLU A 278 15.11 -11.07 -13.55
C GLU A 278 13.76 -10.40 -13.80
N ASP A 279 13.47 -10.00 -15.05
CA ASP A 279 12.25 -9.30 -15.42
C ASP A 279 11.06 -10.25 -15.46
N ALA A 280 11.28 -11.49 -15.91
CA ALA A 280 10.26 -12.54 -15.87
C ALA A 280 9.80 -12.83 -14.43
N VAL A 281 10.77 -13.04 -13.53
CA VAL A 281 10.48 -13.26 -12.10
C VAL A 281 9.79 -12.04 -11.50
N ARG A 282 10.28 -10.84 -11.81
CA ARG A 282 9.70 -9.59 -11.30
C ARG A 282 8.25 -9.40 -11.77
N SER A 283 7.95 -9.77 -13.01
CA SER A 283 6.59 -9.78 -13.57
C SER A 283 5.70 -10.77 -12.81
N ALA A 284 6.18 -11.98 -12.54
CA ALA A 284 5.46 -12.97 -11.74
C ALA A 284 5.15 -12.45 -10.32
N VAL A 285 6.12 -11.82 -9.66
CA VAL A 285 5.89 -11.23 -8.32
C VAL A 285 4.91 -10.06 -8.38
N TYR A 286 4.93 -9.26 -9.44
CA TYR A 286 3.94 -8.19 -9.63
C TYR A 286 2.52 -8.76 -9.77
N ARG A 287 2.34 -9.78 -10.60
CA ARG A 287 1.05 -10.48 -10.77
C ARG A 287 0.58 -11.13 -9.48
N TYR A 288 1.48 -11.73 -8.71
CA TYR A 288 1.21 -12.25 -7.37
C TYR A 288 0.74 -11.15 -6.39
N ALA A 289 1.48 -10.04 -6.31
CA ALA A 289 1.12 -8.92 -5.44
C ALA A 289 -0.25 -8.31 -5.82
N HIS A 290 -0.53 -8.22 -7.12
CA HIS A 290 -1.82 -7.80 -7.64
C HIS A 290 -2.93 -8.78 -7.25
N TYR A 291 -2.71 -10.09 -7.43
CA TYR A 291 -3.64 -11.14 -7.03
C TYR A 291 -3.99 -11.05 -5.53
N VAL A 292 -3.00 -10.93 -4.65
CA VAL A 292 -3.19 -10.82 -3.20
C VAL A 292 -4.04 -9.60 -2.85
N TYR A 293 -3.75 -8.45 -3.47
CA TYR A 293 -4.53 -7.23 -3.23
C TYR A 293 -5.97 -7.34 -3.75
N SER A 294 -6.15 -7.84 -4.98
CA SER A 294 -7.48 -7.97 -5.59
C SER A 294 -8.35 -8.88 -4.75
N ASN A 295 -7.88 -10.07 -4.35
CA ASN A 295 -8.67 -10.97 -3.51
C ASN A 295 -9.00 -10.36 -2.15
N MET A 296 -8.02 -9.78 -1.45
CA MET A 296 -8.24 -9.13 -0.17
C MET A 296 -9.28 -8.00 -0.25
N THR A 297 -9.29 -7.23 -1.33
CA THR A 297 -10.14 -6.05 -1.44
C THR A 297 -11.51 -6.37 -2.02
N GLN A 298 -11.60 -7.24 -3.02
CA GLN A 298 -12.86 -7.55 -3.71
C GLN A 298 -13.69 -8.60 -2.99
N HIS A 299 -13.06 -9.55 -2.29
CA HIS A 299 -13.74 -10.66 -1.61
C HIS A 299 -13.25 -10.84 -0.17
N PRO A 300 -13.35 -9.81 0.70
CA PRO A 300 -12.71 -9.82 2.02
C PRO A 300 -13.16 -10.97 2.94
N GLN A 301 -14.43 -11.37 2.88
CA GLN A 301 -14.97 -12.46 3.70
C GLN A 301 -14.46 -13.83 3.24
N LYS A 302 -14.50 -14.11 1.93
CA LYS A 302 -13.94 -15.34 1.35
C LYS A 302 -12.44 -15.43 1.59
N TRP A 303 -11.74 -14.32 1.45
CA TRP A 303 -10.32 -14.21 1.74
C TRP A 303 -10.01 -14.57 3.20
N GLU A 304 -10.80 -14.05 4.14
CA GLU A 304 -10.68 -14.36 5.57
C GLU A 304 -10.94 -15.85 5.88
N GLU A 305 -11.97 -16.43 5.28
CA GLU A 305 -12.31 -17.84 5.45
C GLU A 305 -11.22 -18.76 4.90
N MET A 306 -10.73 -18.49 3.68
CA MET A 306 -9.61 -19.20 3.07
C MET A 306 -8.37 -19.13 3.96
N LEU A 307 -8.01 -17.93 4.45
CA LEU A 307 -6.83 -17.79 5.31
C LEU A 307 -6.94 -18.60 6.60
N ARG A 308 -8.11 -18.64 7.23
CA ARG A 308 -8.33 -19.46 8.44
C ARG A 308 -8.21 -20.94 8.12
N LYS A 309 -8.83 -21.41 7.03
CA LYS A 309 -8.73 -22.82 6.58
C LYS A 309 -7.28 -23.21 6.29
N GLN A 310 -6.56 -22.37 5.55
CA GLN A 310 -5.16 -22.61 5.22
C GLN A 310 -4.26 -22.60 6.45
N PHE A 311 -4.41 -21.65 7.37
CA PHE A 311 -3.61 -21.68 8.61
C PHE A 311 -3.89 -22.91 9.47
N SER A 312 -5.14 -23.36 9.58
CA SER A 312 -5.46 -24.62 10.27
C SER A 312 -4.82 -25.82 9.58
N ARG A 313 -4.81 -25.87 8.24
CA ARG A 313 -4.10 -26.89 7.46
C ARG A 313 -2.60 -26.86 7.76
N TYR A 314 -1.99 -25.68 7.77
CA TYR A 314 -0.55 -25.53 8.04
C TYR A 314 -0.19 -25.94 9.47
N ASP A 315 -1.03 -25.63 10.46
CA ASP A 315 -0.79 -26.10 11.83
C ASP A 315 -0.80 -27.63 11.92
N ALA A 316 -1.75 -28.29 11.27
CA ALA A 316 -1.79 -29.76 11.20
C ALA A 316 -0.55 -30.35 10.51
N LEU A 317 -0.07 -29.73 9.41
CA LEU A 317 1.16 -30.14 8.73
C LEU A 317 2.38 -30.00 9.63
N ILE A 318 2.50 -28.89 10.36
CA ILE A 318 3.63 -28.64 11.27
C ILE A 318 3.56 -29.57 12.49
N ASP A 319 2.35 -29.91 12.98
CA ASP A 319 2.16 -30.90 14.04
C ASP A 319 2.58 -32.30 13.60
N SER A 320 2.19 -32.72 12.39
CA SER A 320 2.65 -33.97 11.78
C SER A 320 4.17 -34.00 11.64
N TYR A 321 4.80 -32.91 11.17
CA TYR A 321 6.26 -32.79 11.13
C TYR A 321 6.89 -32.95 12.52
N ASN A 322 6.37 -32.25 13.54
CA ASN A 322 6.90 -32.27 14.90
C ASN A 322 6.72 -33.62 15.63
N GLN A 323 5.80 -34.47 15.19
CA GLN A 323 5.67 -35.84 15.70
C GLN A 323 6.85 -36.73 15.28
N ASN A 324 7.39 -36.49 14.07
CA ASN A 324 8.47 -37.29 13.49
C ASN A 324 9.85 -36.64 13.66
N ALA A 325 9.93 -35.35 13.98
CA ALA A 325 11.17 -34.61 14.11
C ALA A 325 11.81 -34.77 15.50
N SER A 326 13.13 -34.96 15.53
CA SER A 326 13.93 -34.98 16.77
C SER A 326 13.97 -33.61 17.47
N VAL A 327 13.93 -32.53 16.70
CA VAL A 327 13.86 -31.15 17.18
C VAL A 327 12.54 -30.54 16.73
N LYS A 328 11.68 -30.22 17.70
CA LYS A 328 10.38 -29.60 17.45
C LYS A 328 10.54 -28.13 17.10
N ARG A 329 9.71 -27.67 16.16
CA ARG A 329 9.64 -26.26 15.77
C ARG A 329 9.09 -25.40 16.91
N THR A 330 9.82 -24.35 17.25
CA THR A 330 9.41 -23.31 18.20
C THR A 330 8.24 -22.49 17.67
N ALA A 331 7.57 -21.73 18.54
CA ALA A 331 6.45 -20.87 18.16
C ALA A 331 6.80 -19.87 17.02
N TRP A 332 8.03 -19.35 16.99
CA TRP A 332 8.49 -18.46 15.92
C TRP A 332 8.71 -19.19 14.60
N GLU A 333 9.32 -20.38 14.65
CA GLU A 333 9.52 -21.19 13.45
C GLU A 333 8.20 -21.66 12.86
N ARG A 334 7.24 -22.08 13.69
CA ARG A 334 5.88 -22.40 13.24
C ARG A 334 5.28 -21.22 12.47
N TYR A 335 5.34 -20.02 13.06
CA TYR A 335 4.83 -18.82 12.44
C TYR A 335 5.52 -18.49 11.11
N TRP A 336 6.84 -18.60 11.04
CA TRP A 336 7.59 -18.38 9.80
C TRP A 336 7.22 -19.37 8.72
N ILE A 337 7.18 -20.65 9.05
CA ILE A 337 6.80 -21.71 8.11
C ILE A 337 5.37 -21.49 7.63
N SER A 338 4.40 -21.21 8.50
CA SER A 338 3.03 -20.91 8.09
C SER A 338 2.94 -19.72 7.14
N MET A 339 3.75 -18.67 7.36
CA MET A 339 3.80 -17.52 6.46
C MET A 339 4.43 -17.87 5.09
N GLN A 340 5.47 -18.72 5.08
CA GLN A 340 6.10 -19.21 3.85
C GLN A 340 5.14 -20.10 3.05
N LEU A 341 4.48 -21.07 3.70
CA LEU A 341 3.48 -21.95 3.08
C LEU A 341 2.32 -21.15 2.49
N LEU A 342 1.80 -20.16 3.24
CA LEU A 342 0.76 -19.28 2.74
C LEU A 342 1.21 -18.50 1.50
N ALA A 343 2.43 -17.97 1.52
CA ALA A 343 2.93 -17.19 0.40
C ALA A 343 3.04 -18.03 -0.88
N LEU A 344 3.53 -19.27 -0.76
CA LEU A 344 3.63 -20.23 -1.85
C LEU A 344 2.24 -20.66 -2.37
N HIS A 345 1.32 -20.98 -1.47
CA HIS A 345 -0.06 -21.33 -1.82
C HIS A 345 -0.74 -20.19 -2.62
N LEU A 346 -0.66 -18.96 -2.11
CA LEU A 346 -1.22 -17.79 -2.80
C LEU A 346 -0.52 -17.49 -4.12
N PHE A 347 0.78 -17.76 -4.23
CA PHE A 347 1.52 -17.63 -5.49
C PHE A 347 1.00 -18.62 -6.53
N LEU A 348 0.77 -19.87 -6.13
CA LEU A 348 0.20 -20.89 -7.01
C LEU A 348 -1.24 -20.58 -7.43
N LYS A 349 -2.06 -20.00 -6.54
CA LYS A 349 -3.39 -19.50 -6.93
C LYS A 349 -3.29 -18.35 -7.94
N ALA A 350 -2.30 -17.47 -7.81
CA ALA A 350 -2.04 -16.44 -8.81
C ALA A 350 -1.64 -17.05 -10.17
N CYS A 351 -0.78 -18.07 -10.18
CA CYS A 351 -0.41 -18.80 -11.40
C CYS A 351 -1.62 -19.49 -12.03
N LYS A 352 -2.49 -20.15 -11.24
CA LYS A 352 -3.75 -20.74 -11.73
C LYS A 352 -4.59 -19.72 -12.49
N LYS A 353 -4.73 -18.52 -11.93
CA LYS A 353 -5.55 -17.46 -12.50
C LYS A 353 -4.97 -16.91 -13.80
N GLN A 354 -3.65 -16.71 -13.84
CA GLN A 354 -2.98 -16.04 -14.97
C GLN A 354 -2.63 -17.02 -16.10
N ASP A 355 -2.07 -18.17 -15.75
CA ASP A 355 -1.52 -19.13 -16.72
C ASP A 355 -2.48 -20.30 -17.02
N GLY A 356 -3.67 -20.30 -16.39
CA GLY A 356 -4.70 -21.33 -16.63
C GLY A 356 -4.29 -22.74 -16.21
N LEU A 357 -3.35 -22.86 -15.25
CA LEU A 357 -2.80 -24.15 -14.84
C LEU A 357 -3.87 -25.10 -14.29
N ASN A 358 -3.74 -26.39 -14.63
CA ASN A 358 -4.59 -27.45 -14.11
C ASN A 358 -4.45 -27.57 -12.58
N PRO A 359 -5.56 -27.62 -11.81
CA PRO A 359 -5.54 -27.83 -10.37
C PRO A 359 -4.68 -29.01 -9.89
N SER A 360 -4.63 -30.13 -10.62
CA SER A 360 -3.81 -31.30 -10.23
C SER A 360 -2.31 -30.98 -10.26
N LYS A 361 -1.84 -30.38 -11.36
CA LYS A 361 -0.44 -29.95 -11.53
C LYS A 361 -0.04 -28.93 -10.48
N ILE A 362 -0.95 -28.01 -10.12
CA ILE A 362 -0.71 -27.05 -9.04
C ILE A 362 -0.57 -27.76 -7.69
N GLY A 363 -1.46 -28.71 -7.40
CA GLY A 363 -1.39 -29.51 -6.18
C GLY A 363 -0.08 -30.28 -6.06
N GLU A 364 0.41 -30.87 -7.16
CA GLU A 364 1.71 -31.54 -7.20
C GLU A 364 2.87 -30.59 -6.86
N VAL A 365 2.89 -29.39 -7.45
CA VAL A 365 3.92 -28.39 -7.18
C VAL A 365 3.83 -27.87 -5.75
N GLU A 366 2.63 -27.61 -5.23
CA GLU A 366 2.42 -27.23 -3.83
C GLU A 366 3.01 -28.29 -2.90
N ASN A 367 2.65 -29.54 -3.13
CA ASN A 367 3.10 -30.67 -2.34
C ASN A 367 4.63 -30.80 -2.36
N GLN A 368 5.26 -30.66 -3.54
CA GLN A 368 6.72 -30.65 -3.67
C GLN A 368 7.37 -29.54 -2.84
N TRP A 369 6.88 -28.30 -2.96
CA TRP A 369 7.41 -27.17 -2.20
C TRP A 369 7.18 -27.32 -0.70
N PHE A 370 6.04 -27.87 -0.29
CA PHE A 370 5.73 -28.10 1.12
C PHE A 370 6.62 -29.19 1.71
N GLN A 371 6.91 -30.28 0.98
CA GLN A 371 7.87 -31.30 1.42
C GLN A 371 9.30 -30.77 1.55
N ILE A 372 9.70 -29.80 0.72
CA ILE A 372 11.01 -29.15 0.85
C ILE A 372 11.10 -28.35 2.18
N LEU A 373 10.04 -27.66 2.57
CA LEU A 373 9.99 -26.87 3.82
C LEU A 373 9.71 -27.72 5.07
N LEU A 374 8.88 -28.75 4.93
CA LEU A 374 8.45 -29.69 5.98
C LEU A 374 8.64 -31.14 5.50
N PRO A 375 9.88 -31.66 5.50
CA PRO A 375 10.14 -33.03 5.07
C PRO A 375 9.36 -34.05 5.89
N SER A 376 8.84 -35.08 5.21
CA SER A 376 8.16 -36.23 5.84
C SER A 376 6.84 -35.88 6.56
N CYS A 377 6.21 -34.75 6.21
CA CYS A 377 4.85 -34.44 6.67
C CYS A 377 3.80 -35.16 5.81
N THR A 378 2.67 -35.54 6.41
CA THR A 378 1.54 -36.09 5.67
C THR A 378 0.74 -34.94 5.05
N LEU A 379 0.77 -34.83 3.73
CA LEU A 379 0.02 -33.80 3.02
C LEU A 379 -1.43 -34.23 2.85
N THR A 380 -2.35 -33.34 3.20
CA THR A 380 -3.77 -33.50 2.90
C THR A 380 -4.11 -32.78 1.61
N ASP A 381 -4.93 -33.41 0.78
CA ASP A 381 -5.46 -32.80 -0.44
C ASP A 381 -6.21 -31.51 -0.10
N ASP A 382 -6.00 -30.49 -0.93
CA ASP A 382 -6.65 -29.21 -0.81
C ASP A 382 -7.51 -28.91 -2.02
N THR A 383 -8.80 -28.72 -1.76
CA THR A 383 -9.79 -28.39 -2.78
C THR A 383 -9.78 -26.91 -3.16
N ASP A 384 -9.01 -26.06 -2.47
CA ASP A 384 -8.99 -24.61 -2.71
C ASP A 384 -8.46 -24.22 -4.10
N PHE A 385 -7.71 -25.11 -4.76
CA PHE A 385 -7.34 -24.96 -6.17
C PHE A 385 -8.43 -25.34 -7.16
N THR A 386 -9.58 -25.88 -6.75
CA THR A 386 -10.69 -26.20 -7.65
C THR A 386 -11.68 -25.04 -7.78
N GLU A 387 -11.72 -24.13 -6.80
CA GLU A 387 -12.64 -23.01 -6.77
C GLU A 387 -12.37 -22.02 -7.93
N LYS A 388 -13.44 -21.54 -8.57
CA LYS A 388 -13.37 -20.47 -9.58
C LYS A 388 -13.32 -19.12 -8.88
N GLU A 389 -12.31 -18.32 -9.23
CA GLU A 389 -12.18 -16.96 -8.72
C GLU A 389 -12.73 -15.94 -9.71
N ASN A 390 -13.74 -15.18 -9.28
CA ASN A 390 -14.34 -14.11 -10.07
C ASN A 390 -13.80 -12.76 -9.60
N LEU A 391 -12.57 -12.44 -9.99
CA LEU A 391 -11.95 -11.15 -9.71
C LEU A 391 -12.17 -10.19 -10.89
N LEU A 392 -12.68 -9.00 -10.59
CA LEU A 392 -12.85 -7.92 -11.55
C LEU A 392 -11.49 -7.30 -11.93
N SER A 393 -11.31 -6.99 -13.22
CA SER A 393 -10.19 -6.19 -13.71
C SER A 393 -10.34 -4.72 -13.31
N SER A 394 -9.25 -3.96 -13.39
CA SER A 394 -9.30 -2.50 -13.14
C SER A 394 -10.27 -1.80 -14.08
N GLU A 395 -10.34 -2.22 -15.35
CA GLU A 395 -11.27 -1.70 -16.35
C GLU A 395 -12.72 -1.99 -15.97
N GLN A 396 -13.04 -3.23 -15.57
CA GLN A 396 -14.39 -3.58 -15.13
C GLN A 396 -14.82 -2.76 -13.90
N ILE A 397 -13.91 -2.54 -12.95
CA ILE A 397 -14.18 -1.70 -11.77
C ILE A 397 -14.36 -0.23 -12.17
N GLN A 398 -13.55 0.28 -13.10
CA GLN A 398 -13.70 1.63 -13.63
C GLN A 398 -15.05 1.78 -14.33
N THR A 399 -15.41 0.88 -15.25
CA THR A 399 -16.72 0.88 -15.92
C THR A 399 -17.87 0.80 -14.93
N MET A 400 -17.76 -0.04 -13.89
CA MET A 400 -18.76 -0.12 -12.83
C MET A 400 -18.92 1.22 -12.08
N PHE A 401 -17.80 1.89 -11.76
CA PHE A 401 -17.84 3.21 -11.14
C PHE A 401 -18.43 4.27 -12.08
N GLU A 402 -18.00 4.32 -13.34
CA GLU A 402 -18.48 5.27 -14.35
C GLU A 402 -19.97 5.10 -14.62
N ASN A 403 -20.44 3.86 -14.78
CA ASN A 403 -21.86 3.53 -14.93
C ASN A 403 -22.66 3.97 -13.70
N ALA A 404 -22.13 3.74 -12.49
CA ALA A 404 -22.79 4.19 -11.26
C ALA A 404 -22.91 5.72 -11.21
N ILE A 405 -21.85 6.45 -11.56
CA ILE A 405 -21.89 7.93 -11.61
C ILE A 405 -22.92 8.41 -12.65
N CYS A 406 -22.96 7.79 -13.83
CA CYS A 406 -23.95 8.10 -14.86
C CYS A 406 -25.38 7.92 -14.34
N LYS A 407 -25.68 6.75 -13.76
CA LYS A 407 -27.00 6.44 -13.20
C LYS A 407 -27.40 7.37 -12.06
N ILE A 408 -26.46 7.65 -11.15
CA ILE A 408 -26.68 8.61 -10.06
C ILE A 408 -27.07 9.98 -10.64
N LEU A 409 -26.39 10.47 -11.67
CA LEU A 409 -26.73 11.76 -12.27
C LEU A 409 -28.09 11.72 -13.01
N GLU A 410 -28.34 10.68 -13.82
CA GLU A 410 -29.61 10.49 -14.54
C GLU A 410 -30.83 10.47 -13.59
N GLU A 411 -30.73 9.79 -12.46
CA GLU A 411 -31.84 9.61 -11.51
C GLU A 411 -32.09 10.82 -10.61
N ASN A 412 -31.11 11.72 -10.47
CA ASN A 412 -31.10 12.75 -9.42
C ASN A 412 -31.00 14.18 -9.96
N VAL A 413 -30.63 14.39 -11.23
CA VAL A 413 -30.68 15.69 -11.89
C VAL A 413 -32.07 15.92 -12.47
N PRO A 414 -32.71 17.09 -12.24
CA PRO A 414 -32.20 18.27 -11.54
C PRO A 414 -32.44 18.30 -10.02
N ASP A 415 -33.34 17.47 -9.50
CA ASP A 415 -34.03 17.77 -8.23
C ASP A 415 -33.20 17.60 -6.96
N LYS A 416 -32.13 16.81 -7.01
CA LYS A 416 -31.35 16.43 -5.82
C LYS A 416 -29.96 17.06 -5.78
N PHE A 417 -29.61 17.88 -6.77
CA PHE A 417 -28.36 18.62 -6.80
C PHE A 417 -28.60 20.13 -6.83
N TYR A 418 -27.79 20.87 -6.08
CA TYR A 418 -27.81 22.32 -6.13
C TYR A 418 -27.09 22.84 -7.38
N PHE A 419 -27.73 23.75 -8.13
CA PHE A 419 -27.10 24.55 -9.19
C PHE A 419 -26.99 26.01 -8.75
N ASP A 420 -25.92 26.70 -9.19
CA ASP A 420 -25.65 28.08 -8.76
C ASP A 420 -26.77 29.05 -9.16
N GLY A 421 -27.37 29.71 -8.17
CA GLY A 421 -28.44 30.70 -8.28
C GLY A 421 -29.87 30.12 -8.22
N GLN A 422 -30.02 28.83 -7.90
CA GLN A 422 -31.28 28.26 -7.40
C GLN A 422 -31.44 28.47 -5.90
N GLU A 423 -32.69 28.48 -5.40
CA GLU A 423 -32.97 28.44 -3.97
C GLU A 423 -32.54 27.10 -3.36
N SER A 424 -31.87 27.14 -2.21
CA SER A 424 -31.40 25.93 -1.54
C SER A 424 -32.58 25.14 -0.95
N ARG A 425 -32.86 23.97 -1.52
CA ARG A 425 -33.87 23.03 -1.00
C ARG A 425 -33.26 22.09 0.05
N SER A 426 -34.09 21.52 0.92
CA SER A 426 -33.65 20.50 1.87
C SER A 426 -33.47 19.15 1.17
N GLY A 427 -32.55 18.30 1.66
CA GLY A 427 -32.35 16.94 1.15
C GLY A 427 -31.49 16.82 -0.12
N LEU A 428 -30.71 17.84 -0.46
CA LEU A 428 -29.77 17.81 -1.57
C LEU A 428 -28.58 16.89 -1.29
N LEU A 429 -28.15 16.15 -2.31
CA LEU A 429 -27.06 15.17 -2.25
C LEU A 429 -25.67 15.82 -2.39
N GLY A 430 -25.62 16.95 -3.09
CA GLY A 430 -24.40 17.69 -3.41
C GLY A 430 -24.72 18.87 -4.31
N ASP A 431 -23.71 19.40 -4.97
CA ASP A 431 -23.85 20.56 -5.85
C ASP A 431 -23.04 20.41 -7.14
N ILE A 432 -23.57 20.94 -8.24
CA ILE A 432 -22.93 20.96 -9.56
C ILE A 432 -22.64 22.42 -9.90
N ARG A 433 -21.35 22.77 -9.92
CA ARG A 433 -20.89 24.17 -10.07
C ARG A 433 -19.56 24.24 -10.79
N LYS A 434 -19.28 25.38 -11.42
CA LYS A 434 -17.97 25.65 -12.05
C LYS A 434 -16.82 25.34 -11.09
N ALA A 435 -15.80 24.65 -11.56
CA ALA A 435 -14.62 24.29 -10.79
C ALA A 435 -13.95 25.57 -10.25
N PRO A 436 -13.46 25.58 -9.00
CA PRO A 436 -12.79 26.74 -8.46
C PRO A 436 -11.33 26.70 -8.92
N THR A 437 -11.03 27.21 -10.11
CA THR A 437 -9.67 27.28 -10.64
C THR A 437 -9.20 28.73 -10.74
N LYS A 438 -7.96 28.98 -10.32
CA LYS A 438 -7.28 30.29 -10.41
C LYS A 438 -6.61 30.53 -11.78
N GLN A 439 -6.73 29.59 -12.72
CA GLN A 439 -6.20 29.72 -14.08
C GLN A 439 -7.15 29.07 -15.10
N GLU A 440 -7.58 29.92 -16.04
CA GLU A 440 -7.94 29.78 -17.45
C GLU A 440 -9.04 28.87 -18.02
N ASP A 441 -9.68 27.95 -17.29
CA ASP A 441 -10.91 27.31 -17.80
C ASP A 441 -12.13 27.68 -16.93
N GLU A 442 -12.81 28.76 -17.32
CA GLU A 442 -14.03 29.24 -16.67
C GLU A 442 -15.29 28.39 -17.01
N SER A 443 -15.16 27.27 -17.73
CA SER A 443 -16.29 26.45 -18.19
C SER A 443 -16.53 25.14 -17.42
N ASP A 444 -15.50 24.52 -16.80
CA ASP A 444 -15.61 23.15 -16.28
C ASP A 444 -16.56 23.02 -15.08
N PHE A 445 -17.71 22.36 -15.28
CA PHE A 445 -18.62 22.03 -14.18
C PHE A 445 -18.13 20.81 -13.42
N ALA A 446 -18.13 20.91 -12.09
CA ALA A 446 -17.77 19.80 -11.21
C ALA A 446 -18.95 19.40 -10.32
N LEU A 447 -19.24 18.10 -10.27
CA LEU A 447 -20.04 17.49 -9.22
C LEU A 447 -19.23 17.48 -7.93
N ARG A 448 -19.75 18.13 -6.89
CA ARG A 448 -19.15 18.20 -5.57
C ARG A 448 -20.06 17.51 -4.57
N ILE A 449 -19.50 16.54 -3.87
CA ILE A 449 -20.26 15.67 -2.98
C ILE A 449 -19.38 15.25 -1.80
N THR A 450 -20.00 15.05 -0.63
CA THR A 450 -19.27 14.47 0.50
C THR A 450 -18.92 13.03 0.19
N VAL A 451 -17.74 12.58 0.59
CA VAL A 451 -17.30 11.19 0.38
C VAL A 451 -18.33 10.22 0.96
N LYS A 452 -18.81 10.48 2.18
CA LYS A 452 -19.84 9.65 2.83
C LYS A 452 -21.14 9.55 2.03
N GLN A 453 -21.57 10.62 1.37
CA GLN A 453 -22.78 10.59 0.54
C GLN A 453 -22.53 9.83 -0.76
N LEU A 454 -21.38 10.04 -1.40
CA LEU A 454 -21.01 9.28 -2.59
C LEU A 454 -20.87 7.78 -2.30
N GLU A 455 -20.21 7.41 -1.21
CA GLU A 455 -20.12 6.01 -0.75
C GLU A 455 -21.49 5.36 -0.54
N ARG A 456 -22.51 6.12 -0.13
CA ARG A 456 -23.89 5.61 0.00
C ARG A 456 -24.57 5.45 -1.35
N LEU A 457 -24.39 6.40 -2.26
CA LEU A 457 -24.99 6.35 -3.60
C LEU A 457 -24.38 5.26 -4.47
N LEU A 458 -23.11 4.92 -4.26
CA LEU A 458 -22.42 3.84 -4.97
C LEU A 458 -22.78 2.44 -4.46
N ASP A 459 -23.42 2.33 -3.29
CA ASP A 459 -23.69 1.05 -2.62
C ASP A 459 -24.49 0.07 -3.50
N PRO A 460 -25.59 0.47 -4.15
CA PRO A 460 -26.39 -0.42 -5.00
C PRO A 460 -25.62 -0.93 -6.23
N TYR A 461 -24.58 -0.22 -6.68
CA TYR A 461 -23.84 -0.51 -7.91
C TYR A 461 -22.52 -1.26 -7.65
N SER A 462 -22.32 -1.76 -6.44
CA SER A 462 -21.03 -2.35 -6.01
C SER A 462 -21.00 -3.88 -6.03
N ASP A 463 -22.01 -4.54 -6.60
CA ASP A 463 -22.19 -6.00 -6.58
C ASP A 463 -22.03 -6.60 -5.17
N GLY A 464 -22.66 -5.97 -4.17
CA GLY A 464 -22.63 -6.40 -2.77
C GLY A 464 -21.31 -6.13 -2.02
N LYS A 465 -20.31 -5.49 -2.65
CA LYS A 465 -19.01 -5.16 -2.01
C LYS A 465 -19.06 -3.87 -1.18
N GLY A 466 -20.12 -3.09 -1.36
CA GLY A 466 -20.39 -1.84 -0.67
C GLY A 466 -19.83 -0.61 -1.42
N GLY A 467 -20.52 0.52 -1.34
CA GLY A 467 -20.13 1.71 -2.10
C GLY A 467 -18.84 2.37 -1.60
N LYS A 468 -18.48 2.14 -0.33
CA LYS A 468 -17.16 2.46 0.22
C LYS A 468 -16.02 1.68 -0.44
N TRP A 469 -16.25 0.43 -0.82
CA TRP A 469 -15.27 -0.33 -1.57
C TRP A 469 -15.09 0.28 -2.96
N LEU A 470 -16.18 0.53 -3.68
CA LEU A 470 -16.15 1.05 -5.05
C LEU A 470 -15.48 2.44 -5.11
N TYR A 471 -15.83 3.35 -4.20
CA TYR A 471 -15.19 4.65 -4.08
C TYR A 471 -13.67 4.55 -3.89
N ARG A 472 -13.22 3.67 -2.98
CA ARG A 472 -11.78 3.51 -2.68
C ARG A 472 -11.00 2.95 -3.86
N GLN A 473 -11.59 2.03 -4.63
CA GLN A 473 -10.96 1.53 -5.85
C GLN A 473 -10.79 2.67 -6.87
N ALA A 474 -11.86 3.42 -7.13
CA ALA A 474 -11.85 4.56 -8.05
C ALA A 474 -10.84 5.65 -7.63
N GLU A 475 -10.82 6.02 -6.34
CA GLU A 475 -9.86 6.98 -5.79
C GLU A 475 -8.42 6.54 -6.04
N SER A 476 -8.15 5.24 -5.84
CA SER A 476 -6.81 4.69 -5.97
C SER A 476 -6.33 4.60 -7.42
N MET A 477 -7.24 4.53 -8.40
CA MET A 477 -6.92 4.55 -9.84
C MET A 477 -6.47 5.91 -10.36
N VAL A 478 -6.61 6.98 -9.58
CA VAL A 478 -6.23 8.36 -9.99
C VAL A 478 -6.92 8.76 -11.30
N LEU A 479 -8.24 8.57 -11.34
CA LEU A 479 -9.07 8.87 -12.50
C LEU A 479 -8.95 10.36 -12.88
N PRO A 480 -8.78 10.70 -14.18
CA PRO A 480 -8.45 12.07 -14.62
C PRO A 480 -9.54 13.10 -14.30
N TYR A 481 -10.78 12.64 -14.14
CA TYR A 481 -11.93 13.46 -13.79
C TYR A 481 -12.18 13.55 -12.27
N MET A 482 -11.46 12.81 -11.43
CA MET A 482 -11.66 12.79 -9.97
C MET A 482 -10.56 13.58 -9.26
N SER A 483 -10.94 14.63 -8.54
CA SER A 483 -10.01 15.38 -7.71
C SER A 483 -9.77 14.67 -6.36
N PRO A 484 -8.56 14.75 -5.79
CA PRO A 484 -8.28 14.18 -4.48
C PRO A 484 -9.10 14.88 -3.40
N GLN A 485 -9.38 14.17 -2.31
CA GLN A 485 -10.17 14.69 -1.19
C GLN A 485 -9.58 16.00 -0.66
N LYS A 486 -10.37 17.08 -0.68
CA LYS A 486 -9.97 18.40 -0.18
C LYS A 486 -11.11 19.02 0.64
N LYS A 487 -10.77 20.08 1.39
CA LYS A 487 -11.79 20.89 2.06
C LYS A 487 -12.51 21.72 0.99
N ILE A 488 -13.76 21.40 0.69
CA ILE A 488 -14.55 22.03 -0.38
C ILE A 488 -15.83 22.61 0.25
N ARG A 489 -16.21 23.82 -0.16
CA ARG A 489 -17.52 24.37 0.18
C ARG A 489 -18.58 23.68 -0.67
N ILE A 490 -19.49 22.95 -0.05
CA ILE A 490 -20.67 22.36 -0.69
C ILE A 490 -21.85 23.28 -0.37
N LYS A 491 -22.38 23.99 -1.37
CA LYS A 491 -23.47 24.98 -1.17
C LYS A 491 -24.77 24.29 -0.75
N ALA A 492 -25.01 23.09 -1.27
CA ALA A 492 -26.16 22.26 -0.90
C ALA A 492 -26.30 22.01 0.61
N THR A 493 -25.19 21.98 1.36
CA THR A 493 -25.21 21.81 2.82
C THR A 493 -24.88 23.10 3.58
N GLY A 494 -24.56 24.19 2.87
CA GLY A 494 -24.10 25.45 3.42
C GLY A 494 -22.74 25.38 4.14
N LYS A 495 -22.05 24.23 4.12
CA LYS A 495 -20.89 23.94 4.95
C LYS A 495 -19.61 23.75 4.14
N ASN A 496 -18.48 24.07 4.78
CA ASN A 496 -17.17 23.69 4.29
C ASN A 496 -16.88 22.26 4.74
N GLU A 497 -17.03 21.32 3.83
CA GLU A 497 -16.86 19.91 4.10
C GLU A 497 -15.39 19.53 4.01
N SER A 498 -14.87 18.91 5.05
CA SER A 498 -13.46 18.48 5.13
C SER A 498 -13.18 17.18 4.36
N HIS A 499 -14.25 16.46 4.01
CA HIS A 499 -14.20 15.16 3.35
C HIS A 499 -15.13 15.17 2.14
N ALA A 500 -14.76 15.95 1.13
CA ALA A 500 -15.48 16.08 -0.12
C ALA A 500 -14.58 15.76 -1.31
N VAL A 501 -15.21 15.29 -2.37
CA VAL A 501 -14.62 15.03 -3.68
C VAL A 501 -15.27 15.95 -4.71
N ALA A 502 -14.49 16.42 -5.68
CA ALA A 502 -15.01 17.06 -6.88
C ALA A 502 -14.74 16.16 -8.09
N LEU A 503 -15.74 15.94 -8.92
CA LEU A 503 -15.62 15.21 -10.17
C LEU A 503 -15.92 16.15 -11.34
N SER A 504 -14.96 16.35 -12.24
CA SER A 504 -15.08 17.20 -13.43
C SER A 504 -15.97 16.51 -14.45
N LEU A 505 -17.09 17.15 -14.81
CA LEU A 505 -18.06 16.60 -15.74
C LEU A 505 -17.55 16.65 -17.18
N GLU A 506 -16.78 17.68 -17.55
CA GLU A 506 -16.19 17.77 -18.90
C GLU A 506 -15.18 16.66 -19.17
N LYS A 507 -14.48 16.17 -18.13
CA LYS A 507 -13.53 15.05 -18.24
C LYS A 507 -14.20 13.68 -18.20
N MET A 508 -15.49 13.59 -17.90
CA MET A 508 -16.27 12.35 -17.90
C MET A 508 -16.82 12.04 -19.30
N LYS A 509 -15.95 11.56 -20.18
CA LYS A 509 -16.30 11.22 -21.57
C LYS A 509 -17.36 10.11 -21.71
N PHE A 510 -17.70 9.41 -20.62
CA PHE A 510 -18.71 8.37 -20.57
C PHE A 510 -20.13 8.90 -20.30
N LEU A 511 -20.30 10.18 -19.95
CA LEU A 511 -21.63 10.75 -19.73
C LEU A 511 -22.35 10.99 -21.07
N PRO A 512 -23.66 10.67 -21.17
CA PRO A 512 -24.45 10.99 -22.36
C PRO A 512 -24.48 12.50 -22.64
N GLU A 513 -24.40 12.88 -23.92
CA GLU A 513 -24.47 14.28 -24.34
C GLU A 513 -25.77 14.97 -23.91
N SER A 514 -26.88 14.23 -23.88
CA SER A 514 -28.18 14.73 -23.42
C SER A 514 -28.14 15.17 -21.95
N LEU A 515 -27.51 14.37 -21.09
CA LEU A 515 -27.35 14.66 -19.67
C LEU A 515 -26.40 15.85 -19.44
N LEU A 516 -25.27 15.88 -20.17
CA LEU A 516 -24.34 17.02 -20.12
C LEU A 516 -25.00 18.32 -20.58
N SER A 517 -25.81 18.27 -21.64
CA SER A 517 -26.57 19.42 -22.15
C SER A 517 -27.60 19.90 -21.14
N GLN A 518 -28.33 18.98 -20.49
CA GLN A 518 -29.29 19.31 -19.44
C GLN A 518 -28.60 19.99 -18.25
N ILE A 519 -27.48 19.42 -17.77
CA ILE A 519 -26.68 20.00 -16.69
C ILE A 519 -26.18 21.40 -17.06
N SER A 520 -25.67 21.58 -18.28
CA SER A 520 -25.15 22.85 -18.77
C SER A 520 -26.26 23.92 -18.85
N ALA A 521 -27.45 23.55 -19.33
CA ALA A 521 -28.61 24.45 -19.37
C ALA A 521 -29.06 24.89 -17.96
N LEU A 522 -29.09 23.95 -17.01
CA LEU A 522 -29.45 24.24 -15.61
C LEU A 522 -28.41 25.13 -14.92
N ALA A 523 -27.14 24.97 -15.27
CA ALA A 523 -26.06 25.75 -14.69
C ALA A 523 -25.82 27.11 -15.38
N GLY A 524 -26.34 27.30 -16.60
CA GLY A 524 -26.28 28.53 -17.39
C GLY A 524 -27.45 29.51 -17.21
N ASN A 525 -28.56 29.10 -16.57
CA ASN A 525 -29.79 29.90 -16.43
C ASN A 525 -29.90 30.69 -15.13
N THR A 526 -28.90 31.49 -14.76
CA THR A 526 -29.00 32.46 -13.63
C THR A 526 -28.63 33.90 -13.97
N ARG A 527 -28.86 34.30 -15.22
CA ARG A 527 -29.01 35.72 -15.61
C ARG A 527 -30.22 35.92 -16.51
N THR A 528 -31.42 35.93 -15.92
CA THR A 528 -32.59 36.71 -16.38
C THR A 528 -33.71 36.57 -15.36
N ALA A 529 -33.52 37.15 -14.16
CA ALA A 529 -34.62 37.35 -13.21
C ALA A 529 -34.29 38.52 -12.26
N SER A 530 -33.81 39.65 -12.79
CA SER A 530 -33.75 40.90 -12.02
C SER A 530 -33.69 42.20 -12.86
N GLU A 531 -33.92 42.17 -14.17
CA GLU A 531 -33.89 43.38 -15.04
C GLU A 531 -35.23 43.70 -15.72
N SER A 532 -36.34 43.13 -15.23
CA SER A 532 -37.71 43.55 -15.62
C SER A 532 -38.46 44.27 -14.50
N ALA A 533 -37.75 44.76 -13.48
CA ALA A 533 -38.30 45.64 -12.45
C ALA A 533 -37.28 46.72 -12.06
N ARG A 534 -36.96 47.61 -13.00
CA ARG A 534 -36.56 49.00 -12.74
C ARG A 534 -36.70 49.84 -13.99
#